data_AF-A0A0W7W5I3-F1
#
_entry.id   AF-A0A0W7W5I3-F1
#
_cell.length_a   1.000
_cell.length_b   1.000
_cell.length_c   1.000
_cell.angle_alpha   90.00
_cell.angle_beta   90.00
_cell.angle_gamma   90.00
#
_symmetry.space_group_name_H-M   'P 1'
#
loop_
_entity.id
_entity.type
_entity.pdbx_description
1 polymer ?
#
loop_
_entity_poly.entity_id
_entity_poly.type
_entity_poly.pdbx_seq_one_letter_code
_entity_poly.pdbx_strand_id
1 'polypeptide(L)'
;MALTALVAGALLTACAAESAPPKPPVTSTPAPEPTAEAWARFGDPRTPGSFEVPSGWSVVESDESEPEHEIFRFDLLDESGTTQLRFARKVMGLGGGCADLAQQFTELEVLPIEVPGYVAATGDYAPSIAPSFTFTVLQDADDPGLHGTLGIRDSEPVTDCFYYNLVRTETALVSFADTLKVTAYDAPRHFATIAEARAYMDTEQYATLKRVLLSFRLDG
;
A
#
# COMPACT_ATOMS: atom_id res chain seq x y z
N MET A 1 -58.38 75.09 35.40
CA MET A 1 -58.85 74.11 36.39
C MET A 1 -57.81 72.99 36.40
N ALA A 2 -56.84 72.95 37.35
CA ALA A 2 -56.98 72.47 38.74
C ALA A 2 -57.53 71.02 38.78
N LEU A 3 -56.99 70.02 39.48
CA LEU A 3 -56.04 69.94 40.60
C LEU A 3 -55.69 68.43 40.81
N THR A 4 -54.48 68.15 41.33
CA THR A 4 -54.05 67.09 42.30
C THR A 4 -54.28 65.56 42.14
N ALA A 5 -53.13 64.86 42.14
CA ALA A 5 -52.65 63.65 42.85
C ALA A 5 -53.56 62.76 43.74
N LEU A 6 -53.29 61.44 43.82
CA LEU A 6 -52.48 60.77 44.87
C LEU A 6 -52.28 59.24 44.60
N VAL A 7 -51.40 58.62 45.39
CA VAL A 7 -50.67 57.34 45.22
C VAL A 7 -51.23 56.18 46.08
N ALA A 8 -50.78 54.94 45.78
CA ALA A 8 -50.65 53.70 46.58
C ALA A 8 -51.66 52.59 46.19
N GLY A 9 -51.33 51.29 46.06
CA GLY A 9 -50.19 50.46 46.45
C GLY A 9 -50.74 49.12 47.00
N ALA A 10 -50.17 47.96 46.59
CA ALA A 10 -50.19 46.63 47.26
C ALA A 10 -50.09 45.49 46.21
N LEU A 11 -48.91 44.88 46.05
CA LEU A 11 -48.46 43.61 46.67
C LEU A 11 -49.05 42.35 46.00
N LEU A 12 -48.31 41.86 45.00
CA LEU A 12 -48.48 40.54 44.39
C LEU A 12 -47.87 39.48 45.32
N THR A 13 -48.71 38.52 45.73
CA THR A 13 -48.34 37.40 46.60
C THR A 13 -47.62 36.33 45.78
N ALA A 14 -46.39 36.02 46.17
CA ALA A 14 -45.56 34.97 45.60
C ALA A 14 -46.00 33.58 46.08
N CYS A 15 -46.25 32.65 45.16
CA CYS A 15 -46.21 31.21 45.44
C CYS A 15 -44.81 30.70 45.13
N ALA A 16 -44.11 30.25 46.18
CA ALA A 16 -42.84 29.57 46.08
C ALA A 16 -43.04 28.20 45.41
N ALA A 17 -42.26 27.92 44.36
CA ALA A 17 -42.09 26.59 43.80
C ALA A 17 -40.90 25.91 44.49
N GLU A 18 -41.15 24.76 45.11
CA GLU A 18 -40.17 23.88 45.72
C GLU A 18 -39.15 23.43 44.66
N SER A 19 -37.87 23.74 44.88
CA SER A 19 -36.76 23.40 43.99
C SER A 19 -36.41 21.92 44.13
N ALA A 20 -36.63 21.13 43.07
CA ALA A 20 -36.16 19.75 43.00
C ALA A 20 -34.62 19.67 43.01
N PRO A 21 -34.03 18.61 43.61
CA PRO A 21 -32.58 18.46 43.71
C PRO A 21 -31.91 18.22 42.34
N PRO A 22 -30.66 18.67 42.15
CA PRO A 22 -29.94 18.54 40.89
C PRO A 22 -29.66 17.07 40.55
N LYS A 23 -30.02 16.69 39.32
CA LYS A 23 -29.74 15.37 38.74
C LYS A 23 -28.21 15.23 38.53
N PRO A 24 -27.58 14.11 38.94
CA PRO A 24 -26.15 13.91 38.73
C PRO A 24 -25.82 13.89 37.22
N PRO A 25 -24.63 14.40 36.83
CA PRO A 25 -24.20 14.42 35.44
C PRO A 25 -24.11 12.98 34.91
N VAL A 26 -24.69 12.77 33.74
CA VAL A 26 -24.64 11.49 33.03
C VAL A 26 -23.25 11.40 32.41
N THR A 27 -22.37 10.58 32.99
CA THR A 27 -21.08 10.26 32.39
C THR A 27 -21.35 9.43 31.15
N SER A 28 -21.25 10.03 29.97
CA SER A 28 -21.26 9.32 28.70
C SER A 28 -20.01 8.46 28.62
N THR A 29 -20.17 7.14 28.76
CA THR A 29 -19.14 6.15 28.43
C THR A 29 -18.73 6.35 26.98
N PRO A 30 -17.43 6.52 26.66
CA PRO A 30 -16.97 6.56 25.28
C PRO A 30 -17.38 5.26 24.57
N ALA A 31 -17.98 5.38 23.38
CA ALA A 31 -18.15 4.22 22.51
C ALA A 31 -16.76 3.62 22.24
N PRO A 32 -16.61 2.28 22.24
CA PRO A 32 -15.35 1.66 21.87
C PRO A 32 -14.98 2.14 20.46
N GLU A 33 -13.79 2.72 20.33
CA GLU A 33 -13.23 3.06 19.02
C GLU A 33 -13.16 1.79 18.16
N PRO A 34 -13.48 1.87 16.85
CA PRO A 34 -13.35 0.73 15.95
C PRO A 34 -11.92 0.20 16.05
N THR A 35 -11.76 -1.02 16.56
CA THR A 35 -10.46 -1.68 16.56
C THR A 35 -10.15 -1.97 15.10
N ALA A 36 -9.12 -1.33 14.54
CA ALA A 36 -8.69 -1.60 13.17
C ALA A 36 -8.56 -3.12 13.01
N GLU A 37 -9.32 -3.71 12.08
CA GLU A 37 -9.29 -5.15 11.85
C GLU A 37 -7.84 -5.57 11.56
N ALA A 38 -7.37 -6.57 12.29
CA ALA A 38 -6.01 -7.07 12.12
C ALA A 38 -5.88 -7.66 10.70
N TRP A 39 -4.86 -7.22 9.96
CA TRP A 39 -4.56 -7.77 8.63
C TRP A 39 -4.22 -9.26 8.76
N ALA A 40 -4.80 -10.09 7.89
CA ALA A 40 -4.50 -11.51 7.85
C ALA A 40 -3.13 -11.74 7.20
N ARG A 41 -2.44 -12.84 7.49
CA ARG A 41 -1.21 -13.22 6.79
C ARG A 41 -1.53 -14.31 5.77
N PHE A 42 -1.26 -14.04 4.50
CA PHE A 42 -1.23 -15.04 3.45
C PHE A 42 0.03 -15.91 3.60
N GLY A 43 -0.13 -17.21 3.36
CA GLY A 43 0.94 -18.18 3.18
C GLY A 43 0.41 -19.37 2.40
N ASP A 44 1.28 -20.07 1.68
CA ASP A 44 0.95 -21.26 0.91
C ASP A 44 2.02 -22.33 1.16
N PRO A 45 1.65 -23.58 1.52
CA PRO A 45 2.62 -24.60 1.92
C PRO A 45 3.61 -25.02 0.81
N ARG A 46 3.38 -24.61 -0.43
CA ARG A 46 4.23 -24.91 -1.60
C ARG A 46 5.35 -23.87 -1.78
N THR A 47 5.35 -22.77 -1.02
CA THR A 47 6.29 -21.66 -1.18
C THR A 47 6.57 -21.00 0.17
N PRO A 48 7.82 -20.57 0.45
CA PRO A 48 8.14 -19.89 1.71
C PRO A 48 7.64 -18.43 1.78
N GLY A 49 7.05 -17.92 0.69
CA GLY A 49 6.57 -16.55 0.61
C GLY A 49 5.33 -16.30 1.46
N SER A 50 5.36 -15.29 2.33
CA SER A 50 4.20 -14.82 3.07
C SER A 50 4.14 -13.29 3.17
N PHE A 51 2.94 -12.72 3.28
CA PHE A 51 2.71 -11.28 3.43
C PHE A 51 1.34 -11.01 4.07
N GLU A 52 1.15 -9.81 4.62
CA GLU A 52 -0.12 -9.36 5.16
C GLU A 52 -1.09 -8.98 4.05
N VAL A 53 -2.37 -9.28 4.25
CA VAL A 53 -3.50 -9.01 3.37
C VAL A 53 -4.45 -8.06 4.10
N PRO A 54 -4.78 -6.90 3.52
CA PRO A 54 -5.76 -5.97 4.08
C PRO A 54 -7.12 -6.62 4.26
N SER A 55 -7.93 -6.12 5.19
CA SER A 55 -9.32 -6.56 5.29
C SER A 55 -10.07 -6.25 3.99
N GLY A 56 -10.99 -7.13 3.59
CA GLY A 56 -11.74 -7.02 2.33
C GLY A 56 -10.96 -7.45 1.07
N TRP A 57 -9.63 -7.59 1.14
CA TRP A 57 -8.79 -8.02 0.02
C TRP A 57 -8.64 -9.54 -0.01
N SER A 58 -8.24 -10.08 -1.15
CA SER A 58 -8.08 -11.53 -1.32
C SER A 58 -6.81 -11.88 -2.10
N VAL A 59 -6.31 -13.09 -1.88
CA VAL A 59 -5.21 -13.65 -2.65
C VAL A 59 -5.73 -14.86 -3.42
N VAL A 60 -5.48 -14.87 -4.73
CA VAL A 60 -5.84 -15.98 -5.62
C VAL A 60 -4.60 -16.51 -6.32
N GLU A 61 -4.53 -17.82 -6.55
CA GLU A 61 -3.50 -18.39 -7.43
C GLU A 61 -3.79 -17.96 -8.88
N SER A 62 -2.78 -17.44 -9.56
CA SER A 62 -2.89 -16.96 -10.93
C SER A 62 -2.94 -18.12 -11.90
N ASP A 63 -3.72 -17.99 -12.98
CA ASP A 63 -3.79 -18.96 -14.09
C ASP A 63 -2.43 -19.14 -14.81
N GLU A 64 -1.49 -18.22 -14.59
CA GLU A 64 -0.11 -18.31 -15.08
C GLU A 64 0.83 -19.10 -14.16
N SER A 65 0.32 -19.74 -13.11
CA SER A 65 1.10 -20.68 -12.30
C SER A 65 1.37 -21.97 -13.06
N GLU A 66 2.55 -22.55 -12.88
CA GLU A 66 2.94 -23.86 -13.42
C GLU A 66 3.43 -24.75 -12.28
N PRO A 67 2.51 -25.35 -11.49
CA PRO A 67 2.85 -26.16 -10.31
C PRO A 67 3.79 -27.33 -10.62
N GLU A 68 3.69 -27.92 -11.81
CA GLU A 68 4.55 -28.99 -12.30
C GLU A 68 6.02 -28.57 -12.45
N HIS A 69 6.27 -27.26 -12.61
CA HIS A 69 7.58 -26.65 -12.64
C HIS A 69 7.94 -25.93 -11.34
N GLU A 70 7.09 -26.03 -10.30
CA GLU A 70 7.20 -25.31 -9.02
C GLU A 70 7.21 -23.77 -9.19
N ILE A 71 6.54 -23.27 -10.23
CA ILE A 71 6.36 -21.84 -10.48
C ILE A 71 4.97 -21.48 -9.94
N PHE A 72 4.95 -20.74 -8.85
CA PHE A 72 3.69 -20.32 -8.21
C PHE A 72 3.55 -18.81 -8.31
N ARG A 73 2.37 -18.35 -8.73
CA ARG A 73 2.02 -16.94 -8.84
C ARG A 73 0.72 -16.69 -8.09
N PHE A 74 0.70 -15.64 -7.28
CA PHE A 74 -0.46 -15.27 -6.47
C PHE A 74 -0.77 -13.80 -6.68
N ASP A 75 -2.00 -13.52 -7.08
CA ASP A 75 -2.54 -12.19 -7.31
C ASP A 75 -3.23 -11.70 -6.05
N LEU A 76 -2.79 -10.56 -5.55
CA LEU A 76 -3.45 -9.83 -4.48
C LEU A 76 -4.48 -8.88 -5.11
N LEU A 77 -5.75 -9.19 -4.88
CA LEU A 77 -6.89 -8.45 -5.38
C LEU A 77 -7.46 -7.53 -4.29
N ASP A 78 -7.80 -6.30 -4.67
CA ASP A 78 -8.59 -5.42 -3.81
C ASP A 78 -10.08 -5.83 -3.73
N GLU A 79 -10.87 -5.07 -2.97
CA GLU A 79 -12.32 -5.30 -2.80
C GLU A 79 -13.11 -5.29 -4.11
N SER A 80 -12.59 -4.65 -5.17
CA SER A 80 -13.20 -4.61 -6.49
C SER A 80 -12.82 -5.81 -7.38
N GLY A 81 -11.91 -6.67 -6.89
CA GLY A 81 -11.34 -7.76 -7.67
C GLY A 81 -10.21 -7.32 -8.61
N THR A 82 -9.67 -6.11 -8.45
CA THR A 82 -8.56 -5.61 -9.26
C THR A 82 -7.24 -6.06 -8.68
N THR A 83 -6.36 -6.64 -9.50
CA THR A 83 -5.00 -7.01 -9.08
C THR A 83 -4.19 -5.77 -8.75
N GLN A 84 -3.66 -5.72 -7.53
CA GLN A 84 -2.84 -4.62 -7.05
C GLN A 84 -1.35 -4.99 -6.94
N LEU A 85 -1.06 -6.22 -6.54
CA LEU A 85 0.29 -6.80 -6.45
C LEU A 85 0.26 -8.26 -6.87
N ARG A 86 1.40 -8.77 -7.30
CA ARG A 86 1.63 -10.16 -7.63
C ARG A 86 2.87 -10.67 -6.92
N PHE A 87 2.71 -11.76 -6.18
CA PHE A 87 3.83 -12.55 -5.68
C PHE A 87 4.11 -13.70 -6.65
N ALA A 88 5.36 -13.88 -7.05
CA ALA A 88 5.78 -14.97 -7.93
C ALA A 88 7.09 -15.60 -7.43
N ARG A 89 7.10 -16.92 -7.30
CA ARG A 89 8.30 -17.70 -6.96
C ARG A 89 8.83 -18.44 -8.17
N LYS A 90 10.16 -18.63 -8.20
CA LYS A 90 10.89 -19.37 -9.23
C LYS A 90 10.64 -18.72 -10.59
N VAL A 91 10.72 -17.39 -10.62
CA VAL A 91 10.60 -16.62 -11.86
C VAL A 91 11.70 -17.08 -12.81
N MET A 92 11.32 -17.45 -14.03
CA MET A 92 12.24 -17.92 -15.07
C MET A 92 11.95 -17.21 -16.40
N GLY A 93 12.75 -17.48 -17.42
CA GLY A 93 12.51 -16.94 -18.76
C GLY A 93 12.68 -15.41 -18.83
N LEU A 94 13.47 -14.84 -17.91
CA LEU A 94 13.78 -13.42 -17.95
C LEU A 94 14.48 -13.09 -19.27
N GLY A 95 13.90 -12.16 -20.01
CA GLY A 95 14.36 -11.77 -21.33
C GLY A 95 13.97 -10.33 -21.65
N GLY A 96 14.71 -9.72 -22.55
CA GLY A 96 14.47 -8.34 -22.93
C GLY A 96 15.67 -7.78 -23.63
N GLY A 97 15.43 -7.08 -24.72
CA GLY A 97 16.40 -6.19 -25.33
C GLY A 97 15.96 -4.75 -25.08
N CYS A 98 16.92 -3.84 -25.02
CA CYS A 98 16.60 -2.42 -24.91
C CYS A 98 16.01 -1.85 -26.20
N ALA A 99 16.25 -2.47 -27.37
CA ALA A 99 15.86 -1.92 -28.67
C ALA A 99 16.08 -0.39 -28.71
N ASP A 100 15.12 0.36 -29.26
CA ASP A 100 15.10 1.82 -29.27
C ASP A 100 14.34 2.40 -28.05
N LEU A 101 14.08 1.61 -26.99
CA LEU A 101 13.42 2.09 -25.78
C LEU A 101 14.39 2.96 -24.98
N ALA A 102 14.05 4.24 -24.85
CA ALA A 102 14.73 5.20 -23.99
C ALA A 102 13.73 5.72 -22.94
N GLN A 103 13.85 5.20 -21.73
CA GLN A 103 13.03 5.53 -20.58
C GLN A 103 13.87 6.18 -19.49
N GLN A 104 13.33 7.24 -18.89
CA GLN A 104 13.93 7.86 -17.72
C GLN A 104 13.27 7.32 -16.46
N PHE A 105 14.07 6.70 -15.60
CA PHE A 105 13.64 6.21 -14.30
C PHE A 105 13.86 7.29 -13.24
N THR A 106 12.81 7.63 -12.50
CA THR A 106 12.89 8.49 -11.32
C THR A 106 12.37 7.72 -10.12
N GLU A 107 13.26 7.44 -9.18
CA GLU A 107 12.88 6.81 -7.91
C GLU A 107 12.30 7.88 -6.97
N LEU A 108 11.01 7.77 -6.68
CA LEU A 108 10.33 8.69 -5.76
C LEU A 108 10.51 8.25 -4.30
N GLU A 109 10.61 6.94 -4.06
CA GLU A 109 11.00 6.36 -2.77
C GLU A 109 11.82 5.10 -2.97
N VAL A 110 12.91 4.98 -2.20
CA VAL A 110 13.68 3.75 -2.02
C VAL A 110 13.90 3.57 -0.52
N LEU A 111 13.46 2.45 0.00
CA LEU A 111 13.59 2.11 1.41
C LEU A 111 14.25 0.73 1.50
N PRO A 112 15.51 0.63 1.96
CA PRO A 112 16.12 -0.65 2.28
C PRO A 112 15.29 -1.37 3.35
N ILE A 113 15.07 -2.67 3.16
CA ILE A 113 14.25 -3.50 4.05
C ILE A 113 14.97 -4.79 4.38
N GLU A 114 14.67 -5.30 5.58
CA GLU A 114 14.95 -6.68 5.93
C GLU A 114 13.80 -7.54 5.46
N VAL A 115 14.09 -8.58 4.68
CA VAL A 115 13.11 -9.61 4.30
C VAL A 115 13.43 -10.87 5.11
N PRO A 116 12.64 -11.22 6.14
CA PRO A 116 12.88 -12.41 6.93
C PRO A 116 12.96 -13.66 6.05
N GLY A 117 13.92 -14.55 6.31
CA GLY A 117 14.17 -15.74 5.48
C GLY A 117 14.91 -15.47 4.16
N TYR A 118 15.22 -14.22 3.83
CA TYR A 118 16.03 -13.90 2.67
C TYR A 118 17.48 -14.34 2.86
N VAL A 119 17.95 -15.20 1.96
CA VAL A 119 19.35 -15.56 1.80
C VAL A 119 19.74 -15.21 0.37
N ALA A 120 20.66 -14.26 0.21
CA ALA A 120 21.10 -13.77 -1.09
C ALA A 120 21.73 -14.87 -1.95
N ALA A 121 21.44 -14.84 -3.25
CA ALA A 121 22.19 -15.60 -4.23
C ALA A 121 23.68 -15.20 -4.23
N THR A 122 24.54 -16.12 -4.67
CA THR A 122 25.99 -15.88 -4.79
C THR A 122 26.47 -16.08 -6.24
N GLY A 123 27.69 -15.64 -6.53
CA GLY A 123 28.27 -15.72 -7.89
C GLY A 123 27.68 -14.70 -8.86
N ASP A 124 27.53 -15.09 -10.13
CA ASP A 124 27.11 -14.19 -11.21
C ASP A 124 25.67 -13.68 -11.08
N TYR A 125 24.87 -14.31 -10.22
CA TYR A 125 23.49 -13.93 -9.91
C TYR A 125 23.37 -13.25 -8.55
N ALA A 126 24.47 -12.80 -7.95
CA ALA A 126 24.42 -12.07 -6.69
C ALA A 126 23.63 -10.75 -6.84
N PRO A 127 22.87 -10.35 -5.81
CA PRO A 127 22.23 -9.04 -5.79
C PRO A 127 23.28 -7.92 -5.80
N SER A 128 22.95 -6.77 -6.38
CA SER A 128 23.84 -5.59 -6.36
C SER A 128 23.59 -4.68 -5.15
N ILE A 129 22.41 -4.78 -4.52
CA ILE A 129 22.01 -4.03 -3.32
C ILE A 129 21.24 -4.93 -2.36
N ALA A 130 21.03 -4.47 -1.12
CA ALA A 130 20.09 -5.14 -0.21
C ALA A 130 18.64 -5.03 -0.74
N PRO A 131 17.75 -5.98 -0.41
CA PRO A 131 16.33 -5.86 -0.73
C PRO A 131 15.78 -4.50 -0.30
N SER A 132 15.09 -3.84 -1.22
CA SER A 132 14.55 -2.51 -1.01
C SER A 132 13.12 -2.45 -1.55
N PHE A 133 12.23 -1.84 -0.77
CA PHE A 133 10.97 -1.34 -1.30
C PHE A 133 11.25 -0.14 -2.21
N THR A 134 10.58 -0.08 -3.35
CA THR A 134 10.73 1.02 -4.30
C THR A 134 9.39 1.50 -4.82
N PHE A 135 9.25 2.82 -4.92
CA PHE A 135 8.27 3.47 -5.78
C PHE A 135 9.02 4.25 -6.87
N THR A 136 8.90 3.78 -8.11
CA THR A 136 9.61 4.34 -9.26
C THR A 136 8.60 4.83 -10.27
N VAL A 137 8.88 6.01 -10.84
CA VAL A 137 8.16 6.53 -12.01
C VAL A 137 9.06 6.53 -13.23
N LEU A 138 8.43 6.36 -14.37
CA LEU A 138 9.02 6.07 -15.67
C LEU A 138 8.50 7.13 -16.63
N GLN A 139 9.37 7.69 -17.45
CA GLN A 139 8.98 8.53 -18.56
C GLN A 139 9.51 7.92 -19.84
N ASP A 140 8.62 7.61 -20.78
CA ASP A 140 9.00 7.25 -22.14
C ASP A 140 9.21 8.52 -22.98
N ALA A 141 10.20 8.52 -23.87
CA ALA A 141 10.49 9.69 -24.71
C ALA A 141 9.39 9.94 -25.76
N ASP A 142 8.67 8.90 -26.18
CA ASP A 142 7.69 8.93 -27.26
C ASP A 142 6.22 8.95 -26.74
N ASP A 143 5.99 8.71 -25.45
CA ASP A 143 4.66 8.77 -24.82
C ASP A 143 4.54 9.93 -23.81
N PRO A 144 3.63 10.90 -24.03
CA PRO A 144 3.35 11.95 -23.06
C PRO A 144 2.64 11.38 -21.81
N GLY A 145 3.42 11.01 -20.80
CA GLY A 145 2.88 10.55 -19.52
C GLY A 145 3.98 10.07 -18.57
N LEU A 146 3.59 9.76 -17.35
CA LEU A 146 4.44 9.08 -16.38
C LEU A 146 3.76 7.80 -15.95
N HIS A 147 4.56 6.74 -15.84
CA HIS A 147 4.09 5.43 -15.44
C HIS A 147 4.73 5.06 -14.11
N GLY A 148 3.99 4.45 -13.18
CA GLY A 148 4.46 4.16 -11.83
C GLY A 148 4.44 2.68 -11.50
N THR A 149 5.44 2.23 -10.75
CA THR A 149 5.53 0.86 -10.24
C THR A 149 5.97 0.83 -8.78
N LEU A 150 5.41 -0.12 -8.03
CA LEU A 150 5.73 -0.46 -6.65
C LEU A 150 6.22 -1.90 -6.58
N GLY A 151 7.30 -2.14 -5.82
CA GLY A 151 7.78 -3.50 -5.63
C GLY A 151 8.95 -3.60 -4.67
N ILE A 152 9.43 -4.83 -4.52
CA ILE A 152 10.68 -5.15 -3.85
C ILE A 152 11.71 -5.56 -4.89
N ARG A 153 12.92 -5.03 -4.79
CA ARG A 153 14.06 -5.46 -5.61
C ARG A 153 15.38 -5.43 -4.87
N ASP A 154 16.35 -6.18 -5.37
CA ASP A 154 17.73 -6.23 -4.87
C ASP A 154 18.78 -5.90 -5.94
N SER A 155 18.36 -5.12 -6.94
CA SER A 155 19.26 -4.55 -7.93
C SER A 155 18.88 -3.12 -8.26
N GLU A 156 19.90 -2.34 -8.62
CA GLU A 156 19.70 -1.01 -9.19
C GLU A 156 19.15 -1.14 -10.63
N PRO A 157 18.38 -0.17 -11.12
CA PRO A 157 18.10 -0.06 -12.54
C PRO A 157 19.43 0.11 -13.31
N VAL A 158 19.84 -0.92 -14.06
CA VAL A 158 21.13 -0.93 -14.79
C VAL A 158 21.03 -0.46 -16.24
N THR A 159 19.82 -0.21 -16.73
CA THR A 159 19.59 0.28 -18.10
C THR A 159 18.55 1.37 -18.12
N ASP A 160 18.60 2.19 -19.16
CA ASP A 160 17.59 3.20 -19.48
C ASP A 160 16.39 2.61 -20.24
N CYS A 161 16.21 1.28 -20.26
CA CYS A 161 15.18 0.63 -21.09
C CYS A 161 14.18 -0.22 -20.30
N PHE A 162 14.67 -1.02 -19.34
CA PHE A 162 13.83 -1.75 -18.40
C PHE A 162 14.66 -2.19 -17.19
N TYR A 163 13.96 -2.56 -16.12
CA TYR A 163 14.53 -3.35 -15.03
C TYR A 163 13.50 -4.36 -14.51
N TYR A 164 13.88 -5.17 -13.53
CA TYR A 164 12.97 -6.12 -12.91
C TYR A 164 12.77 -5.83 -11.43
N ASN A 165 11.52 -5.92 -10.96
CA ASN A 165 11.21 -5.99 -9.54
C ASN A 165 11.40 -7.43 -9.06
N LEU A 166 12.64 -7.76 -8.72
CA LEU A 166 13.05 -9.11 -8.30
C LEU A 166 13.99 -9.06 -7.11
N VAL A 167 13.86 -10.08 -6.26
CA VAL A 167 14.87 -10.49 -5.30
C VAL A 167 15.46 -11.86 -5.70
N ARG A 168 16.78 -11.96 -5.63
CA ARG A 168 17.63 -13.07 -6.02
C ARG A 168 18.02 -13.83 -4.76
N THR A 169 17.26 -14.86 -4.47
CA THR A 169 17.55 -15.74 -3.34
C THR A 169 18.48 -16.87 -3.76
N GLU A 170 19.12 -17.53 -2.81
CA GLU A 170 19.94 -18.73 -3.05
C GLU A 170 19.18 -19.84 -3.80
N THR A 171 17.85 -19.92 -3.64
CA THR A 171 17.04 -21.04 -4.15
C THR A 171 16.15 -20.69 -5.35
N ALA A 172 15.84 -19.41 -5.56
CA ALA A 172 14.92 -18.96 -6.61
C ALA A 172 15.01 -17.45 -6.86
N LEU A 173 14.63 -17.04 -8.06
CA LEU A 173 14.22 -15.66 -8.34
C LEU A 173 12.78 -15.48 -7.85
N VAL A 174 12.54 -14.40 -7.11
CA VAL A 174 11.25 -14.09 -6.49
C VAL A 174 10.85 -12.67 -6.83
N SER A 175 9.59 -12.47 -7.23
CA SER A 175 9.02 -11.15 -7.46
C SER A 175 7.91 -10.90 -6.46
N PHE A 176 7.86 -9.71 -5.87
CA PHE A 176 6.67 -9.21 -5.21
C PHE A 176 6.51 -7.73 -5.53
N ALA A 177 5.62 -7.44 -6.47
CA ALA A 177 5.46 -6.12 -7.08
C ALA A 177 4.13 -6.02 -7.82
N ASP A 178 3.79 -4.82 -8.28
CA ASP A 178 2.66 -4.60 -9.19
C ASP A 178 2.96 -5.02 -10.63
N THR A 179 4.24 -4.97 -11.04
CA THR A 179 4.74 -5.53 -12.30
C THR A 179 6.12 -6.14 -12.11
N LEU A 180 6.38 -7.26 -12.79
CA LEU A 180 7.67 -7.96 -12.76
C LEU A 180 8.72 -7.20 -13.58
N LYS A 181 8.41 -6.96 -14.87
CA LYS A 181 9.29 -6.25 -15.79
C LYS A 181 8.79 -4.82 -15.87
N VAL A 182 9.66 -3.89 -15.51
CA VAL A 182 9.30 -2.48 -15.45
C VAL A 182 9.64 -1.83 -16.78
N THR A 183 8.59 -1.45 -17.49
CA THR A 183 8.61 -0.58 -18.67
C THR A 183 7.45 0.41 -18.59
N ALA A 184 7.49 1.50 -19.36
CA ALA A 184 6.37 2.43 -19.47
C ALA A 184 5.07 1.72 -19.93
N TYR A 185 5.16 0.66 -20.74
CA TYR A 185 3.99 -0.07 -21.24
C TYR A 185 3.35 -1.01 -20.21
N ASP A 186 4.13 -1.50 -19.24
CA ASP A 186 3.72 -2.56 -18.32
C ASP A 186 3.36 -2.02 -16.92
N ALA A 187 3.76 -0.80 -16.59
CA ALA A 187 3.52 -0.20 -15.28
C ALA A 187 2.05 0.23 -15.13
N PRO A 188 1.33 -0.25 -14.09
CA PRO A 188 -0.13 -0.13 -14.02
C PRO A 188 -0.63 1.25 -13.57
N ARG A 189 0.25 2.11 -13.05
CA ARG A 189 -0.11 3.44 -12.54
C ARG A 189 0.25 4.48 -13.57
N HIS A 190 -0.65 5.41 -13.84
CA HIS A 190 -0.44 6.49 -14.80
C HIS A 190 -0.62 7.84 -14.11
N PHE A 191 0.27 8.77 -14.40
CA PHE A 191 0.26 10.12 -13.86
C PHE A 191 0.55 11.11 -14.98
N ALA A 192 -0.08 12.28 -14.94
CA ALA A 192 0.23 13.35 -15.87
C ALA A 192 1.53 14.09 -15.49
N THR A 193 1.90 14.09 -14.19
CA THR A 193 3.06 14.84 -13.68
C THR A 193 3.74 14.16 -12.49
N ILE A 194 5.00 14.49 -12.23
CA ILE A 194 5.72 14.04 -11.03
C ILE A 194 5.01 14.52 -9.75
N ALA A 195 4.38 15.70 -9.79
CA ALA A 195 3.63 16.22 -8.65
C ALA A 195 2.42 15.32 -8.32
N GLU A 196 1.71 14.83 -9.33
CA GLU A 196 0.61 13.88 -9.15
C GLU A 196 1.10 12.53 -8.62
N ALA A 197 2.22 12.02 -9.14
CA ALA A 197 2.84 10.80 -8.62
C ALA A 197 3.27 10.94 -7.15
N ARG A 198 3.76 12.12 -6.74
CA ARG A 198 4.05 12.42 -5.34
C ARG A 198 2.78 12.52 -4.49
N ALA A 199 1.72 13.14 -5.01
CA ALA A 199 0.44 13.21 -4.32
C ALA A 199 -0.18 11.81 -4.11
N TYR A 200 0.07 10.86 -5.02
CA TYR A 200 -0.34 9.47 -4.83
C TYR A 200 0.31 8.84 -3.58
N MET A 201 1.53 9.24 -3.20
CA MET A 201 2.20 8.74 -1.99
C MET A 201 1.47 9.13 -0.70
N ASP A 202 0.62 10.16 -0.74
CA ASP A 202 -0.20 10.61 0.38
C ASP A 202 -1.56 9.88 0.45
N THR A 203 -1.83 8.93 -0.45
CA THR A 203 -3.10 8.18 -0.49
C THR A 203 -3.09 6.96 0.43
N GLU A 204 -4.29 6.57 0.87
CA GLU A 204 -4.48 5.32 1.63
C GLU A 204 -4.10 4.08 0.80
N GLN A 205 -4.34 4.10 -0.51
CA GLN A 205 -3.95 3.02 -1.41
C GLN A 205 -2.43 2.82 -1.41
N TYR A 206 -1.65 3.90 -1.53
CA TYR A 206 -0.19 3.82 -1.44
C TYR A 206 0.27 3.28 -0.09
N ALA A 207 -0.27 3.83 1.01
CA ALA A 207 0.07 3.37 2.36
C ALA A 207 -0.25 1.89 2.57
N THR A 208 -1.38 1.42 2.02
CA THR A 208 -1.82 0.03 2.07
C THR A 208 -0.84 -0.88 1.33
N LEU A 209 -0.53 -0.56 0.08
CA LEU A 209 0.37 -1.39 -0.74
C LEU A 209 1.79 -1.40 -0.21
N LYS A 210 2.28 -0.25 0.26
CA LYS A 210 3.57 -0.16 0.94
C LYS A 210 3.59 -1.08 2.16
N ARG A 211 2.57 -1.05 3.03
CA ARG A 211 2.51 -1.95 4.18
C ARG A 211 2.51 -3.42 3.78
N VAL A 212 1.75 -3.80 2.75
CA VAL A 212 1.75 -5.18 2.22
C VAL A 212 3.17 -5.59 1.79
N LEU A 213 3.83 -4.78 0.97
CA LEU A 213 5.20 -5.07 0.49
C LEU A 213 6.20 -5.13 1.64
N LEU A 214 6.12 -4.22 2.62
CA LEU A 214 6.99 -4.21 3.80
C LEU A 214 6.75 -5.39 4.75
N SER A 215 5.61 -6.08 4.63
CA SER A 215 5.29 -7.26 5.44
C SER A 215 5.79 -8.58 4.86
N PHE A 216 6.46 -8.52 3.70
CA PHE A 216 6.92 -9.68 2.93
C PHE A 216 8.00 -10.46 3.65
N ARG A 217 7.91 -11.78 3.57
CA ARG A 217 8.84 -12.73 4.17
C ARG A 217 9.04 -13.95 3.28
N LEU A 218 10.15 -14.64 3.48
CA LEU A 218 10.60 -15.85 2.82
C LEU A 218 10.91 -16.98 3.84
N ASP A 219 10.31 -16.91 5.03
CA ASP A 219 10.35 -17.91 6.10
C ASP A 219 8.96 -18.37 6.53
N GLY A 220 7.95 -18.14 5.66
CA GLY A 220 6.54 -18.44 5.90
C GLY A 220 6.16 -19.89 5.69
#